data_AF-A0A7S2RSQ8-F1
#
_entry.id   AF-A0A7S2RSQ8-F1
#
_cell.length_a   1.000
_cell.length_b   1.000
_cell.length_c   1.000
_cell.angle_alpha   90.00
_cell.angle_beta   90.00
_cell.angle_gamma   90.00
#
_symmetry.space_group_name_H-M   'P 1'
#
loop_
_entity.id
_entity.type
_entity.pdbx_description
1 polymer ?
#
loop_
_entity_poly.entity_id
_entity_poly.type
_entity_poly.pdbx_seq_one_letter_code
_entity_poly.pdbx_strand_id
1 'polypeptide(L)'
;MEQISDVGKRGNGGRWNGGWGVVPTNETVEEGYESQLAVNGSYVKWRLLCVVLASFGGGVIVTLMLSIGLRGDNQLVRPQHALDRPLESVEYVDILRGVAPTSPAWSYGNALPIHALPRGTAHWSVTTEKHLDEKWFVDTNNVKFVGVRATHLPSPWMHDYGHFNVRPSIPTLSDPTVWLTGNKAVLKPHHLNLTITSYCSGQGCTQFEFSPSLHGGMFSMRTPPGLPGHARNLIFQLPRGRSSITSLPGSTEITGVSKESGTMSSYVAMTFGNHISAVVEWPEGVDGKVVCEPPRCSFAWNGTLQGETVRVRVGNSLISLEQAILNRKREVDIYPTIEAMVESGKNVWNSYLDRVQIHGLTKDTVGAKQKLFTSLYRALLWPRDLAELDADNNTVHWSPYNGKVAEGHIMTDSGFWDAYRALYPMLQLVYPEVAKDILSGWINAIRETGGKIPEWPNPGAADMMEGTMSDCTMSDAIVTGLINGDEADVVYEELLRNAFNMTSSSRGRSFKENLQLG
;
A
#
# COMPACT_ATOMS: atom_id res chain seq x y z
N MET A 1 -38.58 33.31 -15.85
CA MET A 1 -39.12 34.60 -16.31
C MET A 1 -39.65 35.36 -15.11
N GLU A 2 -39.22 36.62 -15.00
CA GLU A 2 -39.67 37.78 -14.22
C GLU A 2 -40.37 37.68 -12.85
N GLN A 3 -39.92 38.60 -11.99
CA GLN A 3 -40.40 38.99 -10.65
C GLN A 3 -41.86 39.44 -10.62
N ILE A 4 -42.58 39.12 -9.53
CA ILE A 4 -43.47 40.08 -8.82
C ILE A 4 -43.43 39.78 -7.32
N SER A 5 -43.17 40.82 -6.53
CA SER A 5 -43.28 40.95 -5.08
C SER A 5 -44.74 40.91 -4.59
N ASP A 6 -45.07 40.24 -3.47
CA ASP A 6 -45.66 40.93 -2.30
C ASP A 6 -45.90 40.04 -1.08
N VAL A 7 -45.98 40.72 0.06
CA VAL A 7 -46.11 40.25 1.43
C VAL A 7 -47.57 39.99 1.83
N GLY A 8 -47.84 38.81 2.39
CA GLY A 8 -48.59 38.70 3.65
C GLY A 8 -50.13 38.67 3.67
N LYS A 9 -50.60 37.83 4.61
CA LYS A 9 -51.84 37.83 5.42
C LYS A 9 -53.09 37.07 4.93
N ARG A 10 -53.40 36.04 5.73
CA ARG A 10 -54.68 35.64 6.35
C ARG A 10 -55.91 35.40 5.46
N GLY A 11 -56.51 34.21 5.63
CA GLY A 11 -57.93 34.00 5.35
C GLY A 11 -58.37 32.55 5.48
N ASN A 12 -59.18 32.28 6.51
CA ASN A 12 -59.86 31.01 6.79
C ASN A 12 -60.87 30.62 5.70
N GLY A 13 -61.11 29.30 5.59
CA GLY A 13 -62.46 28.75 5.43
C GLY A 13 -62.80 28.11 4.08
N GLY A 14 -63.09 26.80 4.10
CA GLY A 14 -63.74 26.10 2.99
C GLY A 14 -63.53 24.58 3.07
N ARG A 15 -64.61 23.83 3.29
CA ARG A 15 -64.65 22.37 3.56
C ARG A 15 -65.29 21.65 2.36
N TRP A 16 -64.97 20.33 2.23
CA TRP A 16 -65.59 19.29 1.38
C TRP A 16 -65.11 19.25 -0.10
N ASN A 17 -65.02 18.12 -0.83
CA ASN A 17 -65.29 16.70 -0.60
C ASN A 17 -64.65 15.90 -1.75
N GLY A 18 -64.24 14.64 -1.52
CA GLY A 18 -63.86 13.72 -2.60
C GLY A 18 -63.00 12.58 -2.09
N GLY A 19 -63.67 11.52 -1.63
CA GLY A 19 -63.05 10.37 -0.99
C GLY A 19 -62.67 9.22 -1.92
N TRP A 20 -61.88 8.33 -1.30
CA TRP A 20 -61.69 6.89 -1.51
C TRP A 20 -60.89 6.44 -2.75
N GLY A 21 -59.80 5.66 -2.59
CA GLY A 21 -59.34 5.05 -1.36
C GLY A 21 -58.06 4.21 -1.39
N VAL A 22 -57.80 3.73 -0.17
CA VAL A 22 -56.99 2.60 0.30
C VAL A 22 -55.47 2.76 0.31
N VAL A 23 -54.98 3.11 1.52
CA VAL A 23 -53.64 2.85 2.06
C VAL A 23 -53.77 1.64 2.99
N PRO A 24 -52.82 0.68 2.99
CA PRO A 24 -51.95 0.48 4.16
C PRO A 24 -50.49 0.18 3.73
N THR A 25 -49.41 0.50 4.42
CA THR A 25 -49.19 0.86 5.84
C THR A 25 -47.71 1.20 6.01
N ASN A 26 -47.42 2.10 6.96
CA ASN A 26 -46.18 2.20 7.75
C ASN A 26 -44.87 1.76 7.06
N GLU A 27 -44.28 2.65 6.28
CA GLU A 27 -42.83 2.67 6.11
C GLU A 27 -42.32 4.03 6.57
N THR A 28 -41.37 4.00 7.49
CA THR A 28 -40.67 5.15 8.05
C THR A 28 -40.05 5.98 6.93
N VAL A 29 -40.57 7.18 6.71
CA VAL A 29 -39.83 8.23 6.03
C VAL A 29 -38.77 8.72 7.00
N GLU A 30 -37.51 8.34 6.80
CA GLU A 30 -36.39 8.99 7.49
C GLU A 30 -36.17 10.38 6.86
N GLU A 31 -36.40 11.43 7.64
CA GLU A 31 -36.04 12.79 7.27
C GLU A 31 -34.54 13.02 7.55
N GLY A 32 -33.74 13.13 6.50
CA GLY A 32 -32.29 13.34 6.58
C GLY A 32 -31.83 14.67 5.97
N TYR A 33 -31.11 15.46 6.79
CA TYR A 33 -30.27 16.64 6.51
C TYR A 33 -30.83 17.78 5.63
N GLU A 34 -31.12 18.92 6.28
CA GLU A 34 -31.18 20.23 5.64
C GLU A 34 -29.75 20.76 5.43
N SER A 35 -29.30 20.90 4.19
CA SER A 35 -28.12 21.72 3.87
C SER A 35 -28.57 22.95 3.06
N GLN A 36 -28.23 24.13 3.58
CA GLN A 36 -28.51 25.40 2.91
C GLN A 36 -27.28 25.78 2.09
N LEU A 37 -27.41 25.80 0.77
CA LEU A 37 -26.38 26.32 -0.13
C LEU A 37 -26.93 27.58 -0.79
N ALA A 38 -26.41 28.73 -0.39
CA ALA A 38 -26.74 30.01 -1.01
C ALA A 38 -25.95 30.13 -2.32
N VAL A 39 -26.65 30.11 -3.46
CA VAL A 39 -26.09 30.51 -4.75
C VAL A 39 -26.93 31.67 -5.27
N ASN A 40 -26.30 32.83 -5.46
CA ASN A 40 -26.92 34.06 -5.98
C ASN A 40 -28.23 34.48 -5.27
N GLY A 41 -28.22 34.51 -3.93
CA GLY A 41 -29.30 35.09 -3.13
C GLY A 41 -30.65 34.37 -3.20
N SER A 42 -30.72 33.19 -3.81
CA SER A 42 -31.92 32.36 -3.88
C SER A 42 -31.73 31.11 -3.03
N TYR A 43 -32.60 30.91 -2.04
CA TYR A 43 -32.62 29.69 -1.23
C TYR A 43 -33.32 28.58 -1.99
N VAL A 44 -32.59 27.52 -2.37
CA VAL A 44 -33.20 26.29 -2.89
C VAL A 44 -33.27 25.29 -1.75
N LYS A 45 -34.49 24.94 -1.32
CA LYS A 45 -34.73 23.97 -0.26
C LYS A 45 -34.89 22.59 -0.91
N TRP A 46 -33.91 21.71 -0.74
CA TRP A 46 -34.03 20.32 -1.17
C TRP A 46 -34.60 19.48 -0.02
N ARG A 47 -35.52 18.57 -0.34
CA ARG A 47 -35.92 17.49 0.56
C ARG A 47 -35.46 16.18 -0.06
N LEU A 48 -34.64 15.42 0.66
CA LEU A 48 -34.32 14.06 0.26
C LEU A 48 -35.53 13.18 0.58
N LEU A 49 -36.05 12.48 -0.42
CA LEU A 49 -37.12 11.50 -0.25
C LEU A 49 -36.52 10.11 -0.50
N CYS A 50 -36.32 9.33 0.56
CA CYS A 50 -35.93 7.93 0.45
C CYS A 50 -37.20 7.06 0.39
N VAL A 51 -37.31 6.24 -0.66
CA VAL A 51 -38.40 5.26 -0.81
C VAL A 51 -37.78 3.87 -0.81
N VAL A 52 -38.22 3.01 0.10
CA VAL A 52 -37.74 1.62 0.19
C VAL A 52 -38.45 0.82 -0.90
N LEU A 53 -37.68 0.25 -1.82
CA LEU A 53 -38.22 -0.43 -3.02
C LEU A 53 -38.46 -1.93 -2.81
N ALA A 54 -38.32 -2.45 -1.58
CA ALA A 54 -38.47 -3.86 -1.26
C ALA A 54 -39.86 -4.42 -1.63
N SER A 55 -40.87 -3.55 -1.69
CA SER A 55 -42.24 -3.85 -2.09
C SER A 55 -42.45 -4.07 -3.60
N PHE A 56 -41.45 -3.78 -4.45
CA PHE A 56 -41.56 -3.89 -5.93
C PHE A 56 -41.01 -5.20 -6.53
N GLY A 57 -40.80 -6.24 -5.72
CA GLY A 57 -40.73 -7.63 -6.20
C GLY A 57 -39.62 -7.95 -7.22
N GLY A 58 -38.44 -7.33 -7.10
CA GLY A 58 -37.28 -7.66 -7.95
C GLY A 58 -37.35 -7.17 -9.40
N GLY A 59 -38.31 -6.31 -9.74
CA GLY A 59 -38.38 -5.66 -11.06
C GLY A 59 -37.35 -4.54 -11.25
N VAL A 60 -36.99 -4.26 -12.52
CA VAL A 60 -36.16 -3.10 -12.88
C VAL A 60 -37.05 -1.86 -12.98
N ILE A 61 -36.77 -0.83 -12.18
CA ILE A 61 -37.46 0.46 -12.26
C ILE A 61 -36.87 1.26 -13.43
N VAL A 62 -37.67 1.43 -14.48
CA VAL A 62 -37.26 2.15 -15.69
C VAL A 62 -37.70 3.62 -15.69
N THR A 63 -38.65 4.02 -14.85
CA THR A 63 -39.14 5.41 -14.76
C THR A 63 -39.78 5.69 -13.40
N LEU A 64 -39.57 6.90 -12.85
CA LEU A 64 -40.24 7.42 -11.66
C LEU A 64 -41.03 8.66 -12.06
N MET A 65 -42.35 8.69 -11.84
CA MET A 65 -43.13 9.92 -11.98
C MET A 65 -43.18 10.64 -10.63
N LEU A 66 -42.65 11.85 -10.59
CA LEU A 66 -42.80 12.74 -9.44
C LEU A 66 -43.87 13.78 -9.80
N SER A 67 -45.03 13.71 -9.15
CA SER A 67 -46.05 14.76 -9.26
C SER A 67 -45.86 15.73 -8.11
N ILE A 68 -45.41 16.94 -8.40
CA ILE A 68 -45.30 18.02 -7.41
C ILE A 68 -46.57 18.86 -7.55
N GLY A 69 -47.39 18.91 -6.50
CA GLY A 69 -48.67 19.62 -6.46
C GLY A 69 -48.56 21.14 -6.44
N LEU A 70 -47.83 21.74 -7.38
CA LEU A 70 -47.83 23.18 -7.65
C LEU A 70 -48.15 23.37 -9.13
N ARG A 71 -49.43 23.58 -9.44
CA ARG A 71 -49.99 23.86 -10.79
C ARG A 71 -49.42 22.96 -11.92
N GLY A 72 -50.08 21.82 -12.13
CA GLY A 72 -50.36 21.29 -13.47
C GLY A 72 -49.24 20.59 -14.25
N ASP A 73 -47.96 20.75 -13.93
CA ASP A 73 -46.89 20.16 -14.74
C ASP A 73 -46.34 18.87 -14.12
N ASN A 74 -46.86 17.73 -14.59
CA ASN A 74 -46.22 16.44 -14.33
C ASN A 74 -44.87 16.41 -15.06
N GLN A 75 -43.77 16.35 -14.32
CA GLN A 75 -42.46 16.12 -14.90
C GLN A 75 -42.11 14.63 -14.83
N LEU A 76 -41.84 14.06 -16.01
CA LEU A 76 -41.23 12.73 -16.13
C LEU A 76 -39.76 12.83 -15.76
N VAL A 77 -39.41 12.38 -14.55
CA VAL A 77 -38.02 12.23 -14.14
C VAL A 77 -37.57 10.83 -14.52
N ARG A 78 -36.76 10.73 -15.57
CA ARG A 78 -36.09 9.46 -15.87
C ARG A 78 -35.02 9.23 -14.79
N PRO A 79 -34.98 8.06 -14.13
CA PRO A 79 -33.82 7.68 -13.34
C PRO A 79 -32.61 7.79 -14.27
N GLN A 80 -31.74 8.75 -14.01
CA GLN A 80 -30.38 8.66 -14.51
C GLN A 80 -29.86 7.33 -13.98
N HIS A 81 -29.26 6.51 -14.85
CA HIS A 81 -28.64 5.24 -14.49
C HIS A 81 -28.05 5.32 -13.09
N ALA A 82 -28.38 4.36 -12.22
CA ALA A 82 -27.95 4.25 -10.83
C ALA A 82 -26.65 5.03 -10.63
N LEU A 83 -26.74 6.19 -9.96
CA LEU A 83 -25.57 7.03 -9.70
C LEU A 83 -24.47 6.11 -9.21
N ASP A 84 -23.39 6.03 -9.98
CA ASP A 84 -22.14 5.41 -9.55
C ASP A 84 -21.90 5.92 -8.14
N ARG A 85 -21.98 5.04 -7.13
CA ARG A 85 -21.55 5.42 -5.79
C ARG A 85 -20.14 6.00 -5.98
N PRO A 86 -19.84 7.20 -5.44
CA PRO A 86 -18.50 7.74 -5.58
C PRO A 86 -17.53 6.67 -5.09
N LEU A 87 -16.63 6.26 -5.98
CA LEU A 87 -15.61 5.28 -5.66
C LEU A 87 -14.87 5.74 -4.40
N GLU A 88 -14.55 4.80 -3.52
CA GLU A 88 -13.71 5.07 -2.37
C GLU A 88 -12.33 5.58 -2.80
N SER A 89 -11.64 6.36 -1.97
CA SER A 89 -10.41 7.05 -2.37
C SER A 89 -9.32 6.10 -2.86
N VAL A 90 -9.19 4.92 -2.24
CA VAL A 90 -8.23 3.89 -2.67
C VAL A 90 -8.52 3.31 -4.06
N GLU A 91 -9.76 3.35 -4.53
CA GLU A 91 -10.13 2.86 -5.86
C GLU A 91 -9.60 3.77 -6.98
N TYR A 92 -9.32 5.03 -6.68
CA TYR A 92 -8.66 5.95 -7.62
C TYR A 92 -7.14 5.72 -7.71
N VAL A 93 -6.54 4.96 -6.80
CA VAL A 93 -5.09 4.71 -6.84
C VAL A 93 -4.74 3.82 -8.03
N ASP A 94 -3.82 4.31 -8.87
CA ASP A 94 -3.23 3.60 -9.99
C ASP A 94 -1.75 3.30 -9.69
N ILE A 95 -1.49 2.11 -9.16
CA ILE A 95 -0.12 1.71 -8.80
C ILE A 95 0.76 1.39 -10.02
N LEU A 96 0.20 1.31 -11.24
CA LEU A 96 0.97 1.15 -12.47
C LEU A 96 1.51 2.48 -13.02
N ARG A 97 1.03 3.62 -12.48
CA ARG A 97 1.53 4.94 -12.87
C ARG A 97 3.02 5.04 -12.58
N GLY A 98 3.79 5.27 -13.64
CA GLY A 98 5.26 5.40 -13.61
C GLY A 98 6.03 4.08 -13.68
N VAL A 99 5.35 2.94 -13.90
CA VAL A 99 5.94 1.59 -14.03
C VAL A 99 6.28 1.24 -15.49
N ALA A 100 5.42 1.64 -16.45
CA ALA A 100 5.49 1.18 -17.85
C ALA A 100 6.74 1.67 -18.60
N PRO A 101 7.25 0.85 -19.54
CA PRO A 101 8.62 0.35 -19.52
C PRO A 101 9.61 1.48 -19.24
N THR A 102 10.07 1.52 -18.00
CA THR A 102 11.21 2.35 -17.64
C THR A 102 12.48 1.54 -17.84
N SER A 103 13.50 2.19 -18.38
CA SER A 103 14.81 1.58 -18.62
C SER A 103 15.89 2.52 -18.08
N PRO A 104 17.14 2.07 -17.98
CA PRO A 104 18.25 2.96 -17.65
C PRO A 104 18.34 4.18 -18.59
N ALA A 105 17.81 4.09 -19.82
CA ALA A 105 17.84 5.17 -20.80
C ALA A 105 16.66 6.16 -20.68
N TRP A 106 15.53 5.76 -20.06
CA TRP A 106 14.33 6.60 -20.01
C TRP A 106 13.43 6.23 -18.84
N SER A 107 13.01 7.25 -18.07
CA SER A 107 12.12 7.10 -16.92
C SER A 107 10.77 7.77 -17.15
N TYR A 108 9.70 7.01 -16.91
CA TYR A 108 8.34 7.52 -16.72
C TYR A 108 7.97 7.66 -15.23
N GLY A 109 8.94 7.44 -14.34
CA GLY A 109 8.79 7.42 -12.89
C GLY A 109 9.75 6.44 -12.20
N ASN A 110 10.20 5.40 -12.90
CA ASN A 110 11.00 4.29 -12.34
C ASN A 110 10.33 3.66 -11.11
N ALA A 111 8.99 3.60 -11.13
CA ALA A 111 8.20 3.11 -10.02
C ALA A 111 7.97 1.60 -10.11
N LEU A 112 7.67 0.98 -8.96
CA LEU A 112 7.17 -0.39 -8.87
C LEU A 112 5.66 -0.40 -8.55
N PRO A 113 4.88 -1.39 -9.02
CA PRO A 113 3.51 -1.59 -8.56
C PRO A 113 3.49 -2.22 -7.17
N ILE A 114 3.60 -1.37 -6.14
CA ILE A 114 3.77 -1.82 -4.76
C ILE A 114 2.41 -2.14 -4.10
N HIS A 115 2.27 -3.36 -3.64
CA HIS A 115 1.24 -3.78 -2.70
C HIS A 115 1.81 -3.69 -1.29
N ALA A 116 1.33 -2.72 -0.52
CA ALA A 116 1.73 -2.49 0.87
C ALA A 116 0.60 -1.79 1.62
N LEU A 117 0.63 -1.83 2.95
CA LEU A 117 -0.10 -0.85 3.77
C LEU A 117 0.74 0.43 3.91
N PRO A 118 0.15 1.58 4.28
CA PRO A 118 0.92 2.78 4.61
C PRO A 118 2.01 2.44 5.62
N ARG A 119 3.24 2.88 5.39
CA ARG A 119 4.42 2.58 6.24
C ARG A 119 4.76 1.09 6.40
N GLY A 120 4.28 0.21 5.52
CA GLY A 120 4.63 -1.20 5.60
C GLY A 120 6.13 -1.43 5.43
N THR A 121 6.76 -2.07 6.42
CA THR A 121 8.16 -2.51 6.35
C THR A 121 8.40 -3.43 5.16
N ALA A 122 7.46 -4.34 4.86
CA ALA A 122 7.53 -5.23 3.71
C ALA A 122 6.69 -4.70 2.53
N HIS A 123 7.35 -4.22 1.46
CA HIS A 123 6.67 -3.96 0.19
C HIS A 123 6.62 -5.22 -0.67
N TRP A 124 5.60 -5.34 -1.51
CA TRP A 124 5.43 -6.46 -2.43
C TRP A 124 5.16 -5.98 -3.84
N SER A 125 5.81 -6.53 -4.84
CA SER A 125 5.57 -6.17 -6.24
C SER A 125 5.54 -7.42 -7.11
N VAL A 126 4.66 -7.43 -8.11
CA VAL A 126 4.77 -8.43 -9.19
C VAL A 126 6.16 -8.33 -9.83
N THR A 127 6.64 -9.45 -10.37
CA THR A 127 7.94 -9.55 -11.05
C THR A 127 7.73 -10.23 -12.40
N THR A 128 8.30 -9.64 -13.46
CA THR A 128 8.26 -10.16 -14.84
C THR A 128 9.62 -10.65 -15.31
N GLU A 129 10.70 -10.22 -14.64
CA GLU A 129 12.06 -10.63 -14.95
C GLU A 129 12.49 -11.89 -14.19
N LYS A 130 13.22 -12.77 -14.87
CA LYS A 130 13.56 -14.11 -14.34
C LYS A 130 14.63 -14.07 -13.25
N HIS A 131 15.49 -13.07 -13.26
CA HIS A 131 16.61 -12.95 -12.35
C HIS A 131 16.22 -12.05 -11.17
N LEU A 132 16.31 -12.59 -9.95
CA LEU A 132 15.98 -11.84 -8.72
C LEU A 132 16.93 -10.66 -8.46
N ASP A 133 18.13 -10.69 -9.06
CA ASP A 133 19.13 -9.63 -8.90
C ASP A 133 18.83 -8.43 -9.84
N GLU A 134 17.78 -8.50 -10.67
CA GLU A 134 17.39 -7.41 -11.58
C GLU A 134 16.80 -6.22 -10.84
N LYS A 135 17.23 -5.03 -11.26
CA LYS A 135 16.79 -3.73 -10.71
C LYS A 135 15.48 -3.25 -11.33
N TRP A 136 15.35 -3.41 -12.66
CA TRP A 136 14.10 -3.17 -13.40
C TRP A 136 13.37 -4.48 -13.59
N PHE A 137 12.84 -5.04 -12.50
CA PHE A 137 12.27 -6.39 -12.51
C PHE A 137 10.78 -6.45 -12.93
N VAL A 138 10.21 -5.32 -13.35
CA VAL A 138 8.82 -5.19 -13.81
C VAL A 138 8.77 -4.48 -15.16
N ASP A 139 8.23 -5.17 -16.15
CA ASP A 139 7.88 -4.64 -17.46
C ASP A 139 6.39 -4.90 -17.71
N THR A 140 5.59 -3.85 -17.81
CA THR A 140 4.14 -3.95 -18.04
C THR A 140 3.78 -4.47 -19.44
N ASN A 141 4.73 -4.48 -20.38
CA ASN A 141 4.55 -5.08 -21.70
C ASN A 141 4.87 -6.58 -21.71
N ASN A 142 5.52 -7.09 -20.67
CA ASN A 142 5.88 -8.48 -20.55
C ASN A 142 4.75 -9.28 -19.90
N VAL A 143 4.32 -10.34 -20.57
CA VAL A 143 3.26 -11.23 -20.09
C VAL A 143 3.77 -12.35 -19.21
N LYS A 144 5.09 -12.51 -19.10
CA LYS A 144 5.69 -13.53 -18.23
C LYS A 144 5.55 -13.05 -16.80
N PHE A 145 4.89 -13.87 -15.98
CA PHE A 145 4.80 -13.65 -14.55
C PHE A 145 5.83 -14.57 -13.89
N VAL A 146 6.74 -13.99 -13.13
CA VAL A 146 7.80 -14.74 -12.44
C VAL A 146 7.49 -14.88 -10.95
N GLY A 147 6.58 -14.06 -10.41
CA GLY A 147 6.08 -14.16 -9.04
C GLY A 147 5.75 -12.81 -8.44
N VAL A 148 5.55 -12.80 -7.13
CA VAL A 148 5.43 -11.61 -6.30
C VAL A 148 6.65 -11.56 -5.39
N ARG A 149 7.41 -10.49 -5.52
CA ARG A 149 8.64 -10.24 -4.78
C ARG A 149 8.36 -9.38 -3.56
N ALA A 150 8.70 -9.89 -2.38
CA ALA A 150 8.96 -9.03 -1.22
C ALA A 150 10.21 -8.21 -1.53
N THR A 151 10.11 -6.89 -1.47
CA THR A 151 11.16 -5.96 -1.91
C THR A 151 11.24 -4.79 -0.94
N HIS A 152 12.42 -4.21 -0.83
CA HIS A 152 12.63 -2.96 -0.12
C HIS A 152 13.16 -1.86 -1.04
N LEU A 153 13.40 -2.18 -2.32
CA LEU A 153 13.96 -1.30 -3.35
C LEU A 153 13.24 0.07 -3.41
N PRO A 154 13.87 1.17 -2.95
CA PRO A 154 13.28 2.50 -3.04
C PRO A 154 13.44 3.10 -4.45
N SER A 155 14.43 2.64 -5.20
CA SER A 155 14.76 3.10 -6.55
C SER A 155 15.65 2.05 -7.23
N PRO A 156 15.53 1.84 -8.56
CA PRO A 156 16.40 0.89 -9.27
C PRO A 156 17.90 1.23 -9.15
N TRP A 157 18.25 2.45 -8.77
CA TRP A 157 19.65 2.86 -8.56
C TRP A 157 20.24 2.36 -7.23
N MET A 158 19.42 2.05 -6.23
CA MET A 158 19.85 1.79 -4.84
C MET A 158 20.21 0.33 -4.55
N HIS A 159 19.82 -0.62 -5.41
CA HIS A 159 19.75 -2.06 -5.14
C HIS A 159 18.70 -2.44 -4.08
N ASP A 160 18.22 -3.68 -4.18
CA ASP A 160 17.25 -4.24 -3.25
C ASP A 160 17.98 -4.98 -2.13
N TYR A 161 17.30 -5.23 -1.01
CA TYR A 161 17.84 -6.00 0.11
C TYR A 161 16.74 -6.83 0.76
N GLY A 162 17.10 -7.89 1.48
CA GLY A 162 16.14 -8.72 2.22
C GLY A 162 15.01 -9.33 1.37
N HIS A 163 15.16 -9.32 0.05
CA HIS A 163 14.09 -9.63 -0.88
C HIS A 163 13.97 -11.14 -1.12
N PHE A 164 12.79 -11.58 -1.55
CA PHE A 164 12.54 -12.95 -1.99
C PHE A 164 11.30 -12.97 -2.88
N ASN A 165 11.11 -14.05 -3.64
CA ASN A 165 10.01 -14.17 -4.57
C ASN A 165 9.12 -15.37 -4.24
N VAL A 166 7.81 -15.19 -4.36
CA VAL A 166 6.80 -16.24 -4.22
C VAL A 166 6.09 -16.41 -5.55
N ARG A 167 6.07 -17.63 -6.09
CA ARG A 167 5.44 -17.89 -7.39
C ARG A 167 4.65 -19.19 -7.44
N PRO A 168 3.50 -19.21 -8.13
CA PRO A 168 2.80 -20.43 -8.47
C PRO A 168 3.55 -21.20 -9.57
N SER A 169 3.48 -22.52 -9.52
CA SER A 169 4.05 -23.39 -10.54
C SER A 169 3.26 -24.70 -10.64
N ILE A 170 3.03 -25.14 -11.87
CA ILE A 170 2.47 -26.46 -12.18
C ILE A 170 3.55 -27.19 -13.00
N PRO A 171 4.21 -28.25 -12.45
CA PRO A 171 5.40 -28.85 -13.08
C PRO A 171 5.22 -29.33 -14.52
N THR A 172 4.00 -29.71 -14.91
CA THR A 172 3.66 -30.17 -16.27
C THR A 172 3.37 -29.04 -17.26
N LEU A 173 3.36 -27.78 -16.80
CA LEU A 173 3.05 -26.60 -17.60
C LEU A 173 4.24 -25.64 -17.65
N SER A 174 4.23 -24.75 -18.63
CA SER A 174 5.23 -23.68 -18.74
C SER A 174 5.12 -22.67 -17.59
N ASP A 175 6.08 -21.75 -17.53
CA ASP A 175 6.03 -20.62 -16.59
C ASP A 175 4.71 -19.84 -16.70
N PRO A 176 4.19 -19.29 -15.58
CA PRO A 176 2.89 -18.63 -15.57
C PRO A 176 2.91 -17.35 -16.43
N THR A 177 1.83 -17.12 -17.18
CA THR A 177 1.65 -15.89 -17.97
C THR A 177 0.43 -15.11 -17.52
N VAL A 178 0.60 -13.80 -17.34
CA VAL A 178 -0.43 -12.87 -16.85
C VAL A 178 -0.32 -11.57 -17.64
N TRP A 179 -1.45 -11.01 -18.03
CA TRP A 179 -1.52 -9.64 -18.51
C TRP A 179 -1.77 -8.73 -17.30
N LEU A 180 -0.79 -7.89 -16.96
CA LEU A 180 -0.90 -6.94 -15.85
C LEU A 180 -1.85 -5.77 -16.13
N THR A 181 -2.30 -5.64 -17.38
CA THR A 181 -3.27 -4.65 -17.84
C THR A 181 -4.56 -5.34 -18.29
N GLY A 182 -5.68 -4.60 -18.26
CA GLY A 182 -6.99 -5.12 -18.63
C GLY A 182 -7.68 -5.86 -17.48
N ASN A 183 -8.61 -6.76 -17.82
CA ASN A 183 -9.50 -7.43 -16.86
C ASN A 183 -8.94 -8.73 -16.25
N LYS A 184 -7.64 -9.00 -16.43
CA LYS A 184 -6.96 -10.21 -15.94
C LYS A 184 -6.10 -9.97 -14.70
N ALA A 185 -5.95 -8.71 -14.30
CA ALA A 185 -5.23 -8.31 -13.11
C ALA A 185 -6.01 -7.20 -12.37
N VAL A 186 -6.14 -7.35 -11.07
CA VAL A 186 -6.50 -6.27 -10.14
C VAL A 186 -5.22 -5.89 -9.41
N LEU A 187 -4.82 -4.63 -9.55
CA LEU A 187 -3.60 -4.08 -8.97
C LEU A 187 -3.94 -2.87 -8.10
N LYS A 188 -4.13 -3.11 -6.81
CA LYS A 188 -4.44 -2.09 -5.80
C LYS A 188 -3.41 -2.13 -4.67
N PRO A 189 -3.20 -1.03 -3.94
CA PRO A 189 -2.26 -1.00 -2.82
C PRO A 189 -2.45 -2.16 -1.82
N HIS A 190 -3.70 -2.52 -1.56
CA HIS A 190 -4.09 -3.56 -0.60
C HIS A 190 -4.45 -4.91 -1.24
N HIS A 191 -4.48 -5.03 -2.57
CA HIS A 191 -4.94 -6.24 -3.25
C HIS A 191 -4.26 -6.44 -4.59
N LEU A 192 -3.69 -7.63 -4.75
CA LEU A 192 -3.29 -8.21 -6.01
C LEU A 192 -4.23 -9.38 -6.30
N ASN A 193 -4.84 -9.40 -7.48
CA ASN A 193 -5.55 -10.58 -7.97
C ASN A 193 -5.19 -10.81 -9.44
N LEU A 194 -4.58 -11.95 -9.73
CA LEU A 194 -4.12 -12.32 -11.06
C LEU A 194 -4.84 -13.57 -11.57
N THR A 195 -5.37 -13.47 -12.78
CA THR A 195 -5.77 -14.64 -13.56
C THR A 195 -4.58 -15.16 -14.36
N ILE A 196 -4.07 -16.34 -14.01
CA ILE A 196 -2.95 -16.97 -14.72
C ILE A 196 -3.46 -17.65 -15.99
N THR A 197 -3.24 -16.98 -17.11
CA THR A 197 -3.80 -17.35 -18.42
C THR A 197 -3.20 -18.61 -19.03
N SER A 198 -1.98 -18.99 -18.64
CA SER A 198 -1.39 -20.27 -19.03
C SER A 198 -1.90 -21.45 -18.20
N TYR A 199 -2.54 -21.19 -17.05
CA TYR A 199 -3.06 -22.22 -16.13
C TYR A 199 -4.59 -22.25 -16.19
N CYS A 200 -5.12 -22.58 -17.38
CA CYS A 200 -6.56 -22.70 -17.61
C CYS A 200 -6.96 -24.12 -18.03
N SER A 201 -8.18 -24.50 -17.68
CA SER A 201 -8.89 -25.67 -18.18
C SER A 201 -10.23 -25.23 -18.80
N GLY A 202 -11.03 -26.18 -19.30
CA GLY A 202 -12.40 -25.90 -19.76
C GLY A 202 -13.33 -25.34 -18.67
N GLN A 203 -12.91 -25.35 -17.40
CA GLN A 203 -13.70 -24.89 -16.25
C GLN A 203 -13.19 -23.57 -15.65
N GLY A 204 -12.24 -22.89 -16.30
CA GLY A 204 -11.73 -21.59 -15.88
C GLY A 204 -10.21 -21.55 -15.78
N CYS A 205 -9.68 -20.55 -15.08
CA CYS A 205 -8.24 -20.31 -14.94
C CYS A 205 -7.85 -20.17 -13.48
N THR A 206 -6.62 -20.53 -13.16
CA THR A 206 -6.04 -20.34 -11.83
C THR A 206 -6.07 -18.87 -11.43
N GLN A 207 -6.59 -18.60 -10.24
CA GLN A 207 -6.53 -17.30 -9.58
C GLN A 207 -5.40 -17.31 -8.57
N PHE A 208 -4.60 -16.25 -8.57
CA PHE A 208 -3.50 -16.04 -7.64
C PHE A 208 -3.59 -14.65 -7.04
N GLU A 209 -3.78 -14.59 -5.73
CA GLU A 209 -4.11 -13.38 -5.00
C GLU A 209 -3.10 -13.11 -3.89
N PHE A 210 -2.92 -11.85 -3.56
CA PHE A 210 -2.10 -11.40 -2.44
C PHE A 210 -2.68 -10.16 -1.76
N SER A 211 -2.62 -10.12 -0.44
CA SER A 211 -2.94 -8.94 0.39
C SER A 211 -1.82 -8.69 1.40
N PRO A 212 -1.27 -7.47 1.50
CA PRO A 212 -0.16 -7.14 2.38
C PRO A 212 -0.59 -6.90 3.84
N SER A 213 0.36 -7.06 4.76
CA SER A 213 0.36 -6.48 6.11
C SER A 213 1.56 -5.52 6.24
N LEU A 214 1.89 -5.02 7.45
CA LEU A 214 3.06 -4.16 7.63
C LEU A 214 4.35 -4.96 7.42
N HIS A 215 4.40 -6.19 7.94
CA HIS A 215 5.59 -7.05 7.92
C HIS A 215 5.43 -8.30 7.07
N GLY A 216 4.38 -8.45 6.27
CA GLY A 216 4.13 -9.70 5.56
C GLY A 216 2.92 -9.66 4.65
N GLY A 217 2.14 -10.74 4.65
CA GLY A 217 0.87 -10.79 3.93
C GLY A 217 0.33 -12.21 3.75
N MET A 218 -0.80 -12.31 3.06
CA MET A 218 -1.44 -13.58 2.71
C MET A 218 -1.49 -13.76 1.21
N PHE A 219 -1.01 -14.91 0.73
CA PHE A 219 -1.25 -15.40 -0.62
C PHE A 219 -2.44 -16.35 -0.63
N SER A 220 -3.20 -16.35 -1.72
CA SER A 220 -4.24 -17.33 -2.00
C SER A 220 -4.11 -17.83 -3.44
N MET A 221 -4.20 -19.14 -3.64
CA MET A 221 -4.20 -19.75 -4.97
C MET A 221 -5.39 -20.69 -5.11
N ARG A 222 -6.22 -20.46 -6.12
CA ARG A 222 -7.33 -21.35 -6.47
C ARG A 222 -7.14 -21.87 -7.89
N THR A 223 -7.04 -23.19 -8.04
CA THR A 223 -6.87 -23.83 -9.34
C THR A 223 -8.17 -24.50 -9.80
N PRO A 224 -8.62 -24.30 -11.05
CA PRO A 224 -9.80 -24.98 -11.56
C PRO A 224 -9.57 -26.50 -11.68
N PRO A 225 -10.63 -27.32 -11.59
CA PRO A 225 -10.52 -28.74 -11.88
C PRO A 225 -10.15 -28.99 -13.36
N GLY A 226 -9.61 -30.17 -13.65
CA GLY A 226 -9.24 -30.58 -15.02
C GLY A 226 -7.92 -29.99 -15.56
N LEU A 227 -7.13 -29.32 -14.72
CA LEU A 227 -5.76 -28.92 -15.08
C LEU A 227 -4.84 -30.16 -15.13
N PRO A 228 -3.96 -30.28 -16.15
CA PRO A 228 -3.04 -31.41 -16.29
C PRO A 228 -2.02 -31.44 -15.14
N GLY A 229 -1.65 -32.65 -14.72
CA GLY A 229 -0.77 -32.88 -13.59
C GLY A 229 -1.48 -32.72 -12.24
N HIS A 230 -1.03 -33.48 -11.24
CA HIS A 230 -1.60 -33.45 -9.89
C HIS A 230 -0.88 -32.44 -8.98
N ALA A 231 0.43 -32.25 -9.17
CA ALA A 231 1.25 -31.35 -8.36
C ALA A 231 0.91 -29.88 -8.61
N ARG A 232 0.68 -29.14 -7.53
CA ARG A 232 0.59 -27.68 -7.51
C ARG A 232 1.63 -27.17 -6.53
N ASN A 233 2.46 -26.24 -7.00
CA ASN A 233 3.57 -25.72 -6.22
C ASN A 233 3.40 -24.22 -5.98
N LEU A 234 3.63 -23.81 -4.73
CA LEU A 234 4.01 -22.43 -4.41
C LEU A 234 5.50 -22.46 -4.09
N ILE A 235 6.27 -21.76 -4.91
CA ILE A 235 7.73 -21.75 -4.86
C ILE A 235 8.18 -20.48 -4.17
N PHE A 236 8.81 -20.63 -3.02
CA PHE A 236 9.60 -19.57 -2.39
C PHE A 236 11.00 -19.62 -2.97
N GLN A 237 11.47 -18.50 -3.51
CA GLN A 237 12.77 -18.39 -4.15
C GLN A 237 13.58 -17.28 -3.49
N LEU A 238 14.73 -17.64 -2.93
CA LEU A 238 15.65 -16.69 -2.33
C LEU A 238 16.71 -16.23 -3.35
N PRO A 239 17.22 -14.99 -3.21
CA PRO A 239 18.32 -14.48 -4.04
C PRO A 239 19.61 -15.26 -3.81
N ARG A 240 20.59 -15.00 -4.69
CA ARG A 240 21.92 -15.59 -4.57
C ARG A 240 22.58 -15.14 -3.27
N GLY A 241 23.22 -16.06 -2.54
CA GLY A 241 24.01 -15.70 -1.37
C GLY A 241 23.92 -16.72 -0.25
N ARG A 242 24.08 -16.26 1.00
CA ARG A 242 24.01 -17.09 2.22
C ARG A 242 22.56 -17.29 2.69
N SER A 243 21.65 -17.39 1.72
CA SER A 243 20.23 -17.61 1.94
C SER A 243 19.97 -19.07 2.31
N SER A 244 19.03 -19.32 3.22
CA SER A 244 18.62 -20.68 3.60
C SER A 244 17.12 -20.79 3.75
N ILE A 245 16.56 -21.97 3.47
CA ILE A 245 15.19 -22.34 3.81
C ILE A 245 15.25 -23.66 4.58
N THR A 246 14.50 -23.72 5.67
CA THR A 246 14.29 -24.92 6.47
C THR A 246 12.80 -25.21 6.53
N SER A 247 12.45 -26.47 6.35
CA SER A 247 11.12 -27.00 6.60
C SER A 247 11.24 -28.13 7.59
N LEU A 248 10.37 -28.17 8.60
CA LEU A 248 10.29 -29.31 9.50
C LEU A 248 9.46 -30.41 8.81
N PRO A 249 9.96 -31.67 8.71
CA PRO A 249 9.16 -32.77 8.18
C PRO A 249 7.83 -32.91 8.93
N GLY A 250 6.71 -32.95 8.20
CA GLY A 250 5.36 -33.00 8.77
C GLY A 250 4.82 -31.65 9.27
N SER A 251 5.55 -30.55 9.11
CA SER A 251 5.05 -29.19 9.36
C SER A 251 4.65 -28.51 8.07
N THR A 252 3.58 -27.71 8.13
CA THR A 252 3.19 -26.79 7.05
C THR A 252 3.96 -25.46 7.09
N GLU A 253 4.81 -25.27 8.09
CA GLU A 253 5.63 -24.07 8.28
C GLU A 253 7.00 -24.22 7.59
N ILE A 254 7.36 -23.21 6.81
CA ILE A 254 8.71 -22.99 6.33
C ILE A 254 9.30 -21.75 7.01
N THR A 255 10.58 -21.84 7.29
CA THR A 255 11.36 -20.72 7.84
C THR A 255 12.52 -20.46 6.91
N GLY A 256 12.79 -19.21 6.59
CA GLY A 256 13.86 -18.83 5.69
C GLY A 256 14.65 -17.65 6.22
N VAL A 257 15.88 -17.51 5.72
CA VAL A 257 16.65 -16.28 5.90
C VAL A 257 17.15 -15.87 4.52
N SER A 258 16.71 -14.70 4.07
CA SER A 258 17.24 -14.09 2.84
C SER A 258 18.48 -13.28 3.18
N LYS A 259 19.65 -13.71 2.69
CA LYS A 259 20.94 -13.02 2.85
C LYS A 259 21.59 -12.88 1.49
N GLU A 260 21.59 -11.67 0.95
CA GLU A 260 22.33 -11.37 -0.25
C GLU A 260 23.81 -11.12 0.09
N SER A 261 24.71 -11.63 -0.74
CA SER A 261 26.12 -11.23 -0.73
C SER A 261 26.29 -10.02 -1.63
N GLY A 262 25.86 -8.85 -1.17
CA GLY A 262 26.02 -7.58 -1.87
C GLY A 262 26.86 -6.62 -1.04
N THR A 263 28.09 -6.34 -1.49
CA THR A 263 28.86 -5.19 -1.00
C THR A 263 28.18 -3.92 -1.51
N MET A 264 27.33 -3.30 -0.71
CA MET A 264 27.06 -1.89 -0.91
C MET A 264 28.33 -1.15 -0.48
N SER A 265 28.88 -0.32 -1.36
CA SER A 265 30.05 0.54 -1.12
C SER A 265 29.73 1.57 -0.03
N SER A 266 29.61 1.11 1.20
CA SER A 266 29.48 1.90 2.41
C SER A 266 30.08 1.05 3.53
N TYR A 267 30.84 1.69 4.41
CA TYR A 267 31.84 1.10 5.30
C TYR A 267 31.32 0.16 6.41
N VAL A 268 30.11 -0.37 6.27
CA VAL A 268 29.53 -1.35 7.18
C VAL A 268 29.03 -2.54 6.35
N ALA A 269 29.93 -3.49 6.10
CA ALA A 269 29.55 -4.83 5.64
C ALA A 269 28.92 -5.59 6.82
N MET A 270 27.71 -5.20 7.24
CA MET A 270 26.91 -5.98 8.17
C MET A 270 26.11 -7.02 7.39
N THR A 271 26.25 -8.28 7.80
CA THR A 271 25.42 -9.36 7.30
C THR A 271 24.13 -9.42 8.11
N PHE A 272 23.08 -8.81 7.60
CA PHE A 272 21.72 -8.95 8.13
C PHE A 272 20.92 -9.91 7.25
N GLY A 273 19.90 -10.55 7.84
CA GLY A 273 19.04 -11.48 7.12
C GLY A 273 17.59 -11.10 7.36
N ASN A 274 16.81 -11.04 6.28
CA ASN A 274 15.36 -10.98 6.44
C ASN A 274 14.87 -12.38 6.82
N HIS A 275 14.37 -12.53 8.05
CA HIS A 275 13.80 -13.75 8.57
C HIS A 275 12.38 -13.89 8.08
N ILE A 276 12.08 -15.02 7.43
CA ILE A 276 10.79 -15.29 6.79
C ILE A 276 10.16 -16.46 7.53
N SER A 277 8.91 -16.31 7.93
CA SER A 277 8.08 -17.42 8.37
C SER A 277 6.85 -17.50 7.48
N ALA A 278 6.64 -18.64 6.83
CA ALA A 278 5.50 -18.88 5.97
C ALA A 278 4.78 -20.19 6.34
N VAL A 279 3.48 -20.12 6.61
CA VAL A 279 2.64 -21.29 6.90
C VAL A 279 1.67 -21.49 5.75
N VAL A 280 1.62 -22.72 5.24
CA VAL A 280 0.62 -23.11 4.26
C VAL A 280 -0.59 -23.75 4.93
N GLU A 281 -1.79 -23.33 4.52
CA GLU A 281 -3.02 -24.04 4.79
C GLU A 281 -3.37 -24.85 3.53
N TRP A 282 -3.15 -26.17 3.60
CA TRP A 282 -3.48 -27.10 2.51
C TRP A 282 -4.53 -28.11 2.98
N PRO A 283 -5.55 -28.44 2.16
CA PRO A 283 -6.62 -29.35 2.57
C PRO A 283 -6.21 -30.80 2.85
N GLU A 284 -5.17 -31.33 2.17
CA GLU A 284 -4.65 -32.68 2.38
C GLU A 284 -3.10 -32.69 2.31
N GLY A 285 -2.47 -33.63 3.04
CA GLY A 285 -1.04 -33.72 3.37
C GLY A 285 -0.07 -33.12 2.34
N VAL A 286 0.82 -32.25 2.83
CA VAL A 286 1.80 -31.55 2.01
C VAL A 286 3.18 -32.16 2.20
N ASP A 287 3.76 -32.65 1.11
CA ASP A 287 5.19 -32.91 1.08
C ASP A 287 5.93 -31.63 0.67
N GLY A 288 6.84 -31.19 1.55
CA GLY A 288 7.72 -30.07 1.30
C GLY A 288 9.05 -30.54 0.70
N LYS A 289 9.47 -29.95 -0.42
CA LYS A 289 10.82 -30.18 -0.96
C LYS A 289 11.64 -28.91 -0.88
N VAL A 290 12.67 -28.93 -0.03
CA VAL A 290 13.76 -27.94 -0.08
C VAL A 290 14.70 -28.34 -1.23
N VAL A 291 14.92 -27.42 -2.16
CA VAL A 291 15.96 -27.53 -3.19
C VAL A 291 16.89 -26.35 -3.02
N CYS A 292 18.04 -26.61 -2.41
CA CYS A 292 19.15 -25.66 -2.35
C CYS A 292 20.22 -26.11 -3.34
N GLU A 293 20.21 -25.51 -4.53
CA GLU A 293 21.28 -25.63 -5.51
C GLU A 293 22.08 -24.33 -5.47
N PRO A 294 23.32 -24.32 -4.94
CA PRO A 294 24.11 -23.11 -4.83
C PRO A 294 24.14 -22.34 -6.17
N PRO A 295 23.87 -21.02 -6.19
CA PRO A 295 23.75 -20.11 -5.03
C PRO A 295 22.31 -19.85 -4.54
N ARG A 296 21.31 -20.67 -4.90
CA ARG A 296 19.89 -20.39 -4.65
C ARG A 296 19.23 -21.48 -3.80
N CYS A 297 18.33 -21.07 -2.91
CA CYS A 297 17.42 -21.97 -2.23
C CYS A 297 15.98 -21.71 -2.69
N SER A 298 15.27 -22.80 -2.91
CA SER A 298 13.85 -22.77 -3.16
C SER A 298 13.13 -23.82 -2.35
N PHE A 299 11.86 -23.55 -2.05
CA PHE A 299 10.98 -24.50 -1.41
C PHE A 299 9.69 -24.60 -2.20
N ALA A 300 9.24 -25.82 -2.46
CA ALA A 300 7.95 -26.10 -3.07
C ALA A 300 7.11 -26.97 -2.13
N TRP A 301 5.92 -26.50 -1.77
CA TRP A 301 4.85 -27.37 -1.29
C TRP A 301 4.29 -28.14 -2.48
N ASN A 302 4.19 -29.45 -2.38
CA ASN A 302 3.56 -30.28 -3.39
C ASN A 302 2.28 -30.89 -2.81
N GLY A 303 1.14 -30.53 -3.40
CA GLY A 303 -0.14 -31.14 -3.06
C GLY A 303 -1.06 -31.23 -4.28
N THR A 304 -2.06 -32.09 -4.19
CA THR A 304 -3.19 -32.14 -5.13
C THR A 304 -4.21 -31.07 -4.79
N LEU A 305 -4.68 -30.33 -5.80
CA LEU A 305 -5.81 -29.42 -5.68
C LEU A 305 -6.78 -29.67 -6.85
N GLN A 306 -8.02 -30.02 -6.53
CA GLN A 306 -9.12 -29.99 -7.49
C GLN A 306 -10.21 -29.06 -6.96
N GLY A 307 -10.24 -27.82 -7.45
CA GLY A 307 -11.26 -26.84 -7.06
C GLY A 307 -11.07 -26.24 -5.66
N GLU A 308 -9.98 -26.55 -4.98
CA GLU A 308 -9.67 -26.05 -3.64
C GLU A 308 -8.77 -24.81 -3.66
N THR A 309 -8.77 -24.08 -2.54
CA THR A 309 -7.95 -22.89 -2.31
C THR A 309 -6.85 -23.19 -1.33
N VAL A 310 -5.61 -22.86 -1.70
CA VAL A 310 -4.45 -22.85 -0.80
C VAL A 310 -4.20 -21.45 -0.32
N ARG A 311 -3.90 -21.30 0.97
CA ARG A 311 -3.44 -20.03 1.53
C ARG A 311 -2.02 -20.16 2.07
N VAL A 312 -1.21 -19.14 1.86
CA VAL A 312 0.10 -19.02 2.50
C VAL A 312 0.15 -17.72 3.28
N ARG A 313 0.39 -17.81 4.57
CA ARG A 313 0.53 -16.66 5.48
C ARG A 313 2.00 -16.42 5.71
N VAL A 314 2.46 -15.20 5.46
CA VAL A 314 3.88 -14.84 5.52
C VAL A 314 4.09 -13.71 6.52
N GLY A 315 5.08 -13.84 7.40
CA GLY A 315 5.62 -12.75 8.20
C GLY A 315 7.13 -12.65 8.01
N ASN A 316 7.62 -11.42 8.03
CA ASN A 316 9.02 -11.06 7.87
C ASN A 316 9.51 -10.33 9.13
N SER A 317 10.81 -10.38 9.39
CA SER A 317 11.47 -9.61 10.45
C SER A 317 12.95 -9.40 10.13
N LEU A 318 13.48 -8.24 10.52
CA LEU A 318 14.91 -7.97 10.50
C LEU A 318 15.61 -8.30 11.83
N ILE A 319 14.82 -8.62 12.88
CA ILE A 319 15.31 -8.93 14.22
C ILE A 319 15.61 -10.43 14.35
N SER A 320 14.60 -11.29 14.18
CA SER A 320 14.77 -12.75 14.35
C SER A 320 13.63 -13.56 13.72
N LEU A 321 13.78 -14.88 13.72
CA LEU A 321 12.71 -15.79 13.28
C LEU A 321 11.51 -15.77 14.23
N GLU A 322 11.75 -15.69 15.54
CA GLU A 322 10.70 -15.60 16.56
C GLU A 322 9.87 -14.33 16.35
N GLN A 323 10.54 -13.22 16.04
CA GLN A 323 9.88 -11.96 15.71
C GLN A 323 9.09 -12.06 14.39
N ALA A 324 9.62 -12.71 13.35
CA ALA A 324 8.88 -12.94 12.09
C ALA A 324 7.59 -13.76 12.31
N ILE A 325 7.65 -14.77 13.19
CA ILE A 325 6.47 -15.56 13.59
C ILE A 325 5.48 -14.70 14.37
N LEU A 326 5.96 -13.84 15.27
CA LEU A 326 5.12 -12.92 16.05
C LEU A 326 4.39 -11.93 15.13
N ASN A 327 5.10 -11.32 14.19
CA ASN A 327 4.53 -10.42 13.18
C ASN A 327 3.45 -11.14 12.35
N ARG A 328 3.73 -12.35 11.85
CA ARG A 328 2.74 -13.16 11.12
C ARG A 328 1.49 -13.40 11.96
N LYS A 329 1.65 -13.84 13.20
CA LYS A 329 0.54 -14.16 14.10
C LYS A 329 -0.35 -12.95 14.37
N ARG A 330 0.25 -11.78 14.59
CA ARG A 330 -0.48 -10.54 14.89
C ARG A 330 -1.14 -9.92 13.67
N GLU A 331 -0.47 -9.97 12.51
CA GLU A 331 -0.88 -9.16 11.35
C GLU A 331 -1.55 -9.97 10.24
N VAL A 332 -1.35 -11.29 10.21
CA VAL A 332 -1.84 -12.15 9.12
C VAL A 332 -2.74 -13.25 9.65
N ASP A 333 -2.32 -14.01 10.67
CA ASP A 333 -3.05 -15.18 11.17
C ASP A 333 -4.43 -14.82 11.76
N ILE A 334 -4.64 -13.56 12.15
CA ILE A 334 -5.93 -13.04 12.63
C ILE A 334 -7.04 -13.04 11.57
N TYR A 335 -6.69 -13.06 10.28
CA TYR A 335 -7.66 -13.02 9.19
C TYR A 335 -8.03 -14.44 8.74
N PRO A 336 -9.32 -14.86 8.80
CA PRO A 336 -9.70 -16.21 8.38
C PRO A 336 -9.59 -16.41 6.86
N THR A 337 -9.76 -15.34 6.07
CA THR A 337 -9.73 -15.40 4.61
C THR A 337 -8.98 -14.21 4.00
N ILE A 338 -8.60 -14.34 2.73
CA ILE A 338 -7.90 -13.25 2.02
C ILE A 338 -8.83 -12.06 1.80
N GLU A 339 -10.13 -12.28 1.59
CA GLU A 339 -11.13 -11.23 1.39
C GLU A 339 -11.26 -10.35 2.63
N ALA A 340 -11.22 -10.95 3.83
CA ALA A 340 -11.22 -10.18 5.09
C ALA A 340 -9.96 -9.31 5.23
N MET A 341 -8.81 -9.81 4.79
CA MET A 341 -7.56 -9.06 4.82
C MET A 341 -7.53 -7.92 3.78
N VAL A 342 -8.05 -8.18 2.58
CA VAL A 342 -8.22 -7.19 1.49
C VAL A 342 -9.11 -6.04 1.97
N GLU A 343 -10.27 -6.36 2.55
CA GLU A 343 -11.20 -5.35 3.06
C GLU A 343 -10.59 -4.54 4.22
N SER A 344 -9.84 -5.19 5.12
CA SER A 344 -9.11 -4.48 6.18
C SER A 344 -8.08 -3.51 5.59
N GLY A 345 -7.25 -3.95 4.63
CA GLY A 345 -6.25 -3.11 3.98
C GLY A 345 -6.88 -1.95 3.19
N LYS A 346 -8.02 -2.18 2.55
CA LYS A 346 -8.82 -1.15 1.86
C LYS A 346 -9.24 -0.04 2.83
N ASN A 347 -9.79 -0.43 3.98
CA ASN A 347 -10.21 0.50 5.04
C ASN A 347 -9.03 1.28 5.63
N VAL A 348 -7.88 0.62 5.84
CA VAL A 348 -6.65 1.30 6.26
C VAL A 348 -6.27 2.37 5.23
N TRP A 349 -6.16 2.03 3.95
CA TRP A 349 -5.79 3.02 2.93
C TRP A 349 -6.78 4.19 2.82
N ASN A 350 -8.09 3.93 2.85
CA ASN A 350 -9.08 5.00 2.83
C ASN A 350 -8.92 5.94 4.03
N SER A 351 -8.64 5.44 5.24
CA SER A 351 -8.43 6.29 6.42
C SER A 351 -7.26 7.27 6.27
N TYR A 352 -6.25 6.94 5.46
CA TYR A 352 -5.15 7.84 5.13
C TYR A 352 -5.53 8.77 3.97
N LEU A 353 -6.06 8.22 2.88
CA LEU A 353 -6.35 8.98 1.66
C LEU A 353 -7.49 10.00 1.85
N ASP A 354 -8.49 9.68 2.68
CA ASP A 354 -9.67 10.53 2.92
C ASP A 354 -9.34 11.79 3.74
N ARG A 355 -8.10 11.93 4.25
CA ARG A 355 -7.62 13.18 4.87
C ARG A 355 -7.54 14.34 3.90
N VAL A 356 -7.47 14.05 2.59
CA VAL A 356 -7.48 15.07 1.55
C VAL A 356 -8.69 14.85 0.64
N GLN A 357 -9.62 15.81 0.66
CA GLN A 357 -10.83 15.76 -0.17
C GLN A 357 -10.79 16.86 -1.24
N ILE A 358 -11.11 16.50 -2.49
CA ILE A 358 -11.27 17.46 -3.57
C ILE A 358 -12.76 17.65 -3.86
N HIS A 359 -13.24 18.89 -3.75
CA HIS A 359 -14.60 19.30 -4.11
C HIS A 359 -14.61 20.17 -5.38
N GLY A 360 -15.77 20.27 -6.05
CA GLY A 360 -16.01 21.29 -7.07
C GLY A 360 -15.31 21.11 -8.42
N LEU A 361 -14.87 19.90 -8.79
CA LEU A 361 -14.26 19.66 -10.10
C LEU A 361 -15.32 19.71 -11.22
N THR A 362 -15.17 20.67 -12.14
CA THR A 362 -16.13 20.92 -13.24
C THR A 362 -15.83 20.14 -14.52
N LYS A 363 -14.61 19.59 -14.66
CA LYS A 363 -14.15 18.71 -15.76
C LYS A 363 -13.11 17.70 -15.24
N ASP A 364 -13.14 16.48 -15.77
CA ASP A 364 -12.21 15.37 -15.47
C ASP A 364 -11.94 15.12 -13.96
N THR A 365 -13.02 14.98 -13.19
CA THR A 365 -12.98 14.67 -11.75
C THR A 365 -12.21 13.37 -11.47
N VAL A 366 -12.33 12.37 -12.35
CA VAL A 366 -11.71 11.06 -12.17
C VAL A 366 -10.19 11.14 -12.36
N GLY A 367 -9.71 11.74 -13.45
CA GLY A 367 -8.26 11.84 -13.71
C GLY A 367 -7.53 12.69 -12.66
N ALA A 368 -8.16 13.74 -12.15
CA ALA A 368 -7.60 14.55 -11.06
C ALA A 368 -7.51 13.77 -9.74
N LYS A 369 -8.58 13.07 -9.36
CA LYS A 369 -8.59 12.19 -8.17
C LYS A 369 -7.56 11.07 -8.29
N GLN A 370 -7.45 10.44 -9.46
CA GLN A 370 -6.45 9.41 -9.70
C GLN A 370 -5.03 9.93 -9.49
N LYS A 371 -4.69 11.10 -10.05
CA LYS A 371 -3.36 11.72 -9.85
C LYS A 371 -3.11 12.02 -8.37
N LEU A 372 -4.06 12.68 -7.69
CA LEU A 372 -3.90 13.01 -6.27
C LEU A 372 -3.70 11.76 -5.41
N PHE A 373 -4.64 10.82 -5.46
CA PHE A 373 -4.61 9.65 -4.58
C PHE A 373 -3.45 8.71 -4.91
N THR A 374 -3.05 8.62 -6.19
CA THR A 374 -1.82 7.90 -6.55
C THR A 374 -0.57 8.60 -5.98
N SER A 375 -0.48 9.93 -6.04
CA SER A 375 0.64 10.67 -5.45
C SER A 375 0.67 10.55 -3.92
N LEU A 376 -0.48 10.62 -3.24
CA LEU A 376 -0.57 10.42 -1.79
C LEU A 376 -0.18 8.99 -1.40
N TYR A 377 -0.66 7.98 -2.12
CA TYR A 377 -0.23 6.59 -1.95
C TYR A 377 1.30 6.46 -2.03
N ARG A 378 1.94 7.04 -3.07
CA ARG A 378 3.40 7.00 -3.21
C ARG A 378 4.12 7.69 -2.05
N ALA A 379 3.60 8.82 -1.58
CA ALA A 379 4.20 9.56 -0.48
C ALA A 379 4.11 8.84 0.88
N LEU A 380 3.17 7.89 1.03
CA LEU A 380 2.96 7.12 2.26
C LEU A 380 3.72 5.78 2.30
N LEU A 381 4.56 5.51 1.30
CA LEU A 381 5.43 4.33 1.24
C LEU A 381 6.84 4.57 1.78
N TRP A 382 7.29 5.83 1.87
CA TRP A 382 8.66 6.19 2.29
C TRP A 382 8.66 7.42 3.21
N PRO A 383 9.67 7.59 4.08
CA PRO A 383 10.72 6.63 4.44
C PRO A 383 10.17 5.34 5.03
N ARG A 384 10.96 4.26 4.95
CA ARG A 384 10.61 2.99 5.55
C ARG A 384 10.93 3.02 7.02
N ASP A 385 9.95 2.66 7.83
CA ASP A 385 10.14 2.35 9.24
C ASP A 385 10.55 0.88 9.37
N LEU A 386 11.66 0.59 10.05
CA LEU A 386 12.09 -0.80 10.32
C LEU A 386 11.68 -1.26 11.73
N ALA A 387 10.86 -0.48 12.42
CA ALA A 387 10.37 -0.84 13.74
C ALA A 387 9.36 -1.99 13.69
N GLU A 388 9.46 -2.86 14.67
CA GLU A 388 8.62 -4.01 14.91
C GLU A 388 8.09 -3.93 16.36
N LEU A 389 7.02 -4.67 16.67
CA LEU A 389 6.50 -4.76 18.04
C LEU A 389 6.99 -6.05 18.71
N ASP A 390 7.69 -5.94 19.83
CA ASP A 390 8.15 -7.10 20.61
C ASP A 390 6.97 -7.85 21.29
N ALA A 391 7.27 -8.90 22.06
CA ALA A 391 6.25 -9.69 22.76
C ALA A 391 5.40 -8.87 23.76
N ASP A 392 5.98 -7.80 24.31
CA ASP A 392 5.36 -6.92 25.30
C ASP A 392 4.66 -5.70 24.66
N ASN A 393 4.65 -5.63 23.33
CA ASN A 393 4.14 -4.53 22.50
C ASN A 393 4.96 -3.24 22.59
N ASN A 394 6.24 -3.32 22.95
CA ASN A 394 7.15 -2.20 22.82
C ASN A 394 7.61 -2.09 21.36
N THR A 395 7.75 -0.86 20.89
CA THR A 395 8.39 -0.56 19.60
C THR A 395 9.89 -0.83 19.74
N VAL A 396 10.41 -1.73 18.92
CA VAL A 396 11.84 -2.09 18.86
C VAL A 396 12.27 -2.17 17.41
N HIS A 397 13.56 -2.09 17.14
CA HIS A 397 14.08 -2.22 15.78
C HIS A 397 15.45 -2.90 15.75
N TRP A 398 15.78 -3.52 14.62
CA TRP A 398 17.17 -3.80 14.28
C TRP A 398 17.79 -2.59 13.58
N SER A 399 18.94 -2.12 14.07
CA SER A 399 19.62 -0.95 13.55
C SER A 399 20.46 -1.28 12.32
N PRO A 400 20.15 -0.70 11.13
CA PRO A 400 21.02 -0.84 9.97
C PRO A 400 22.31 -0.01 10.09
N TYR A 401 22.47 0.77 11.16
CA TYR A 401 23.60 1.68 11.36
C TYR A 401 24.67 1.09 12.28
N ASN A 402 24.26 0.32 13.30
CA ASN A 402 25.19 -0.30 14.25
C ASN A 402 24.99 -1.81 14.46
N GLY A 403 23.95 -2.41 13.85
CA GLY A 403 23.69 -3.85 13.85
C GLY A 403 23.07 -4.41 15.13
N LYS A 404 22.71 -3.56 16.10
CA LYS A 404 22.09 -3.95 17.37
C LYS A 404 20.57 -3.84 17.30
N VAL A 405 19.90 -4.49 18.25
CA VAL A 405 18.47 -4.25 18.51
C VAL A 405 18.34 -3.16 19.57
N ALA A 406 17.46 -2.20 19.34
CA ALA A 406 17.20 -1.08 20.25
C ALA A 406 15.70 -0.73 20.28
N GLU A 407 15.32 0.15 21.21
CA GLU A 407 13.94 0.63 21.38
C GLU A 407 13.60 1.78 20.42
N GLY A 408 12.31 1.91 20.10
CA GLY A 408 11.75 3.00 19.30
C GLY A 408 11.83 2.78 17.79
N HIS A 409 11.47 3.82 17.04
CA HIS A 409 11.47 3.80 15.59
C HIS A 409 12.89 3.89 15.00
N ILE A 410 13.05 3.44 13.75
CA ILE A 410 14.26 3.68 12.96
C ILE A 410 13.88 3.81 11.49
N MET A 411 14.43 4.82 10.81
CA MET A 411 14.07 5.12 9.42
C MET A 411 15.17 4.74 8.44
N THR A 412 14.75 4.37 7.23
CA THR A 412 15.64 4.14 6.08
C THR A 412 14.93 4.37 4.73
N ASP A 413 15.60 4.04 3.63
CA ASP A 413 15.08 4.01 2.25
C ASP A 413 14.54 5.36 1.76
N SER A 414 15.15 6.47 2.17
CA SER A 414 14.75 7.81 1.72
C SER A 414 15.92 8.78 1.65
N GLY A 415 16.10 9.39 0.49
CA GLY A 415 17.04 10.47 0.29
C GLY A 415 16.52 11.82 0.75
N PHE A 416 17.23 12.46 1.67
CA PHE A 416 16.86 13.82 2.07
C PHE A 416 16.93 14.80 0.91
N TRP A 417 17.89 14.67 -0.01
CA TRP A 417 18.05 15.55 -1.17
C TRP A 417 16.79 15.67 -2.05
N ASP A 418 16.03 14.58 -2.15
CA ASP A 418 14.75 14.54 -2.86
C ASP A 418 13.59 14.95 -1.95
N ALA A 419 13.51 14.34 -0.78
CA ALA A 419 12.32 14.35 0.06
C ALA A 419 12.08 15.67 0.81
N TYR A 420 13.12 16.44 1.15
CA TYR A 420 12.99 17.67 1.95
C TYR A 420 12.05 18.71 1.31
N ARG A 421 11.96 18.71 -0.03
CA ARG A 421 11.28 19.75 -0.81
C ARG A 421 9.78 19.76 -0.63
N ALA A 422 9.18 18.57 -0.46
CA ALA A 422 7.73 18.42 -0.46
C ALA A 422 7.22 17.21 0.33
N LEU A 423 7.98 16.10 0.41
CA LEU A 423 7.52 14.91 1.11
C LEU A 423 7.41 15.17 2.61
N TYR A 424 8.50 15.58 3.26
CA TYR A 424 8.49 15.85 4.69
C TYR A 424 7.55 17.00 5.09
N PRO A 425 7.53 18.16 4.39
CA PRO A 425 6.54 19.20 4.67
C PRO A 425 5.08 18.71 4.54
N MET A 426 4.78 17.88 3.52
CA MET A 426 3.45 17.31 3.35
C MET A 426 3.10 16.35 4.48
N LEU A 427 4.03 15.48 4.89
CA LEU A 427 3.81 14.56 6.01
C LEU A 427 3.56 15.35 7.31
N GLN A 428 4.36 16.37 7.61
CA GLN A 428 4.15 17.21 8.79
C GLN A 428 2.78 17.92 8.79
N LEU A 429 2.29 18.34 7.62
CA LEU A 429 1.01 19.04 7.48
C LEU A 429 -0.21 18.12 7.52
N VAL A 430 -0.18 17.02 6.77
CA VAL A 430 -1.35 16.16 6.51
C VAL A 430 -1.37 14.93 7.42
N TYR A 431 -0.19 14.46 7.83
CA TYR A 431 0.01 13.25 8.63
C TYR A 431 0.98 13.51 9.81
N PRO A 432 0.72 14.51 10.68
CA PRO A 432 1.65 14.92 11.71
C PRO A 432 2.07 13.79 12.67
N GLU A 433 1.18 12.84 12.94
CA GLU A 433 1.50 11.65 13.74
C GLU A 433 2.47 10.69 13.02
N VAL A 434 2.33 10.54 11.70
CA VAL A 434 3.28 9.78 10.89
C VAL A 434 4.62 10.50 10.84
N ALA A 435 4.60 11.83 10.64
CA ALA A 435 5.80 12.64 10.66
C ALA A 435 6.54 12.53 12.00
N LYS A 436 5.83 12.52 13.13
CA LYS A 436 6.45 12.39 14.46
C LYS A 436 7.22 11.08 14.60
N ASP A 437 6.63 9.95 14.21
CA ASP A 437 7.32 8.66 14.28
C ASP A 437 8.55 8.64 13.36
N ILE A 438 8.42 9.17 12.14
CA ILE A 438 9.53 9.29 11.18
C ILE A 438 10.68 10.12 11.76
N LEU A 439 10.37 11.30 12.30
CA LEU A 439 11.36 12.19 12.90
C LEU A 439 12.05 11.54 14.10
N SER A 440 11.29 10.83 14.95
CA SER A 440 11.86 10.06 16.07
C SER A 440 12.83 8.98 15.59
N GLY A 441 12.49 8.28 14.50
CA GLY A 441 13.38 7.29 13.90
C GLY A 441 14.63 7.88 13.27
N TRP A 442 14.55 9.10 12.71
CA TRP A 442 15.74 9.83 12.27
C TRP A 442 16.62 10.29 13.43
N ILE A 443 16.03 10.72 14.55
CA ILE A 443 16.77 11.05 15.78
C ILE A 443 17.49 9.82 16.33
N ASN A 444 16.84 8.65 16.33
CA ASN A 444 17.49 7.39 16.67
C ASN A 444 18.65 7.06 15.71
N ALA A 445 18.46 7.27 14.40
CA ALA A 445 19.55 7.13 13.43
C ALA A 445 20.75 8.06 13.76
N ILE A 446 20.50 9.32 14.15
CA ILE A 446 21.55 10.24 14.63
C ILE A 446 22.30 9.64 15.82
N ARG A 447 21.59 9.12 16.83
CA ARG A 447 22.21 8.52 18.03
C ARG A 447 23.05 7.30 17.66
N GLU A 448 22.54 6.46 16.78
CA GLU A 448 23.09 5.14 16.47
C GLU A 448 24.28 5.15 15.50
N THR A 449 24.39 6.19 14.66
CA THR A 449 25.56 6.45 13.80
C THR A 449 26.70 7.16 14.54
N GLY A 450 26.48 7.58 15.78
CA GLY A 450 27.45 8.39 16.54
C GLY A 450 27.35 9.89 16.27
N GLY A 451 26.15 10.37 15.95
CA GLY A 451 25.81 11.79 15.92
C GLY A 451 25.70 12.40 14.52
N LYS A 452 25.32 11.60 13.51
CA LYS A 452 25.10 12.06 12.13
C LYS A 452 23.89 11.40 11.49
N ILE A 453 23.03 12.17 10.85
CA ILE A 453 21.95 11.57 10.07
C ILE A 453 22.50 11.03 8.73
N PRO A 454 22.08 9.84 8.27
CA PRO A 454 22.42 9.36 6.94
C PRO A 454 21.59 10.10 5.89
N GLU A 455 22.23 10.83 4.97
CA GLU A 455 21.53 11.61 3.92
C GLU A 455 20.79 10.73 2.91
N TRP A 456 21.30 9.52 2.65
CA TRP A 456 20.71 8.52 1.74
C TRP A 456 20.94 7.09 2.27
N PRO A 457 20.09 6.56 3.15
CA PRO A 457 20.19 5.18 3.65
C PRO A 457 19.42 4.15 2.78
N ASN A 458 19.94 2.92 2.66
CA ASN A 458 19.28 1.75 2.04
C ASN A 458 19.97 0.39 2.35
N PRO A 459 19.66 -0.31 3.46
CA PRO A 459 19.03 0.23 4.64
C PRO A 459 20.04 1.01 5.51
N GLY A 460 21.34 0.74 5.35
CA GLY A 460 22.42 1.48 6.01
C GLY A 460 22.84 2.71 5.20
N ALA A 461 23.68 3.57 5.77
CA ALA A 461 24.10 4.82 5.14
C ALA A 461 24.84 4.61 3.80
N ALA A 462 24.33 5.17 2.70
CA ALA A 462 24.98 5.18 1.39
C ALA A 462 25.47 6.59 1.01
N ASP A 463 26.57 6.67 0.27
CA ASP A 463 27.18 7.93 -0.15
C ASP A 463 26.64 8.34 -1.53
N MET A 464 25.45 8.95 -1.55
CA MET A 464 24.80 9.42 -2.77
C MET A 464 24.15 10.79 -2.61
N MET A 465 24.10 11.51 -3.74
CA MET A 465 23.66 12.91 -3.84
C MET A 465 24.53 13.88 -3.02
N GLU A 466 24.23 15.18 -3.08
CA GLU A 466 25.00 16.22 -2.41
C GLU A 466 24.19 16.94 -1.32
N GLY A 467 24.89 17.70 -0.48
CA GLY A 467 24.27 18.58 0.52
C GLY A 467 23.85 17.86 1.80
N THR A 468 23.39 18.67 2.76
CA THR A 468 22.90 18.24 4.08
C THR A 468 21.42 18.62 4.18
N MET A 469 20.58 17.96 3.38
CA MET A 469 19.17 18.37 3.24
C MET A 469 18.30 17.85 4.38
N SER A 470 18.84 16.93 5.17
CA SER A 470 18.36 16.63 6.52
C SER A 470 18.24 17.89 7.37
N ASP A 471 19.18 18.84 7.25
CA ASP A 471 19.19 20.09 8.01
C ASP A 471 17.85 20.84 7.85
N CYS A 472 17.36 20.94 6.61
CA CYS A 472 16.10 21.60 6.30
C CYS A 472 14.91 20.88 6.93
N THR A 473 14.89 19.56 6.82
CA THR A 473 13.77 18.73 7.31
C THR A 473 13.67 18.79 8.83
N MET A 474 14.80 18.60 9.52
CA MET A 474 14.83 18.56 10.98
C MET A 474 14.62 19.95 11.58
N SER A 475 15.15 21.01 10.94
CA SER A 475 14.89 22.39 11.37
C SER A 475 13.44 22.79 11.22
N ASP A 476 12.79 22.41 10.11
CA ASP A 476 11.35 22.63 9.89
C ASP A 476 10.52 21.98 11.00
N ALA A 477 10.84 20.73 11.35
CA ALA A 477 10.19 20.01 12.44
C ALA A 477 10.40 20.64 13.83
N ILE A 478 11.56 21.27 14.09
CA ILE A 478 11.79 22.04 15.33
C ILE A 478 10.90 23.30 15.33
N VAL A 479 10.86 24.04 14.21
CA VAL A 479 10.07 25.28 14.09
C VAL A 479 8.57 25.01 14.21
N THR A 480 8.08 23.91 13.65
CA THR A 480 6.67 23.50 13.76
C THR A 480 6.34 22.86 15.10
N GLY A 481 7.34 22.58 15.96
CA GLY A 481 7.19 22.04 17.30
C GLY A 481 7.03 20.52 17.35
N LEU A 482 7.18 19.81 16.22
CA LEU A 482 7.16 18.34 16.16
C LEU A 482 8.39 17.70 16.81
N ILE A 483 9.52 18.40 16.81
CA ILE A 483 10.73 18.08 17.58
C ILE A 483 10.91 19.16 18.65
N ASN A 484 11.11 18.75 19.91
CA ASN A 484 11.28 19.69 21.02
C ASN A 484 12.11 19.07 22.17
N GLY A 485 12.51 19.92 23.14
CA GLY A 485 13.29 19.49 24.30
C GLY A 485 14.59 18.77 23.92
N ASP A 486 14.89 17.68 24.60
CA ASP A 486 16.11 16.88 24.39
C ASP A 486 16.26 16.38 22.95
N GLU A 487 15.17 16.16 22.22
CA GLU A 487 15.22 15.77 20.81
C GLU A 487 15.75 16.92 19.94
N ALA A 488 15.34 18.16 20.23
CA ALA A 488 15.85 19.34 19.52
C ALA A 488 17.34 19.57 19.81
N ASP A 489 17.81 19.27 21.02
CA ASP A 489 19.23 19.37 21.37
C ASP A 489 20.08 18.37 20.57
N VAL A 490 19.63 17.10 20.46
CA VAL A 490 20.30 16.08 19.65
C VAL A 490 20.40 16.51 18.18
N VAL A 491 19.31 17.04 17.63
CA VAL A 491 19.29 17.55 16.24
C VAL A 491 20.21 18.74 16.09
N TYR A 492 20.14 19.73 16.99
CA TYR A 492 20.95 20.93 16.89
C TYR A 492 22.45 20.65 16.96
N GLU A 493 22.89 19.71 17.81
CA GLU A 493 24.26 19.24 17.82
C GLU A 493 24.68 18.64 16.47
N GLU A 494 23.80 17.87 15.83
CA GLU A 494 24.04 17.25 14.53
C GLU A 494 24.16 18.32 13.42
N LEU A 495 23.27 19.31 13.40
CA LEU A 495 23.33 20.44 12.47
C LEU A 495 24.66 21.19 12.58
N LEU A 496 25.13 21.45 13.81
CA LEU A 496 26.43 22.09 14.04
C LEU A 496 27.58 21.21 13.55
N ARG A 497 27.51 19.89 13.76
CA ARG A 497 28.51 18.95 13.24
C ARG A 497 28.52 18.97 11.71
N ASN A 498 27.37 18.95 11.05
CA ASN A 498 27.26 19.02 9.58
C ASN A 498 27.79 20.34 9.04
N ALA A 499 27.51 21.44 9.72
CA ALA A 499 27.97 22.76 9.33
C ALA A 499 29.47 22.93 9.49
N PHE A 500 30.09 22.41 10.56
CA PHE A 500 31.45 22.79 10.98
C PHE A 500 32.52 21.69 10.97
N ASN A 501 32.17 20.40 10.90
CA ASN A 501 33.18 19.34 10.92
C ASN A 501 33.72 19.03 9.52
N MET A 502 35.04 19.13 9.37
CA MET A 502 35.75 18.64 8.20
C MET A 502 35.68 17.11 8.13
N THR A 503 35.07 16.56 7.09
CA THR A 503 35.21 15.14 6.75
C THR A 503 36.25 14.93 5.66
N SER A 504 37.03 13.86 5.77
CA SER A 504 37.91 13.39 4.70
C SER A 504 37.17 12.61 3.60
N SER A 505 35.89 12.30 3.83
CA SER A 505 34.97 11.65 2.90
C SER A 505 33.99 12.66 2.31
N SER A 506 33.33 12.27 1.22
CA SER A 506 32.19 12.96 0.60
C SER A 506 30.95 13.14 1.51
N ARG A 507 31.03 12.73 2.79
CA ARG A 507 29.94 12.86 3.76
C ARG A 507 29.99 14.19 4.49
N GLY A 508 29.31 15.19 3.96
CA GLY A 508 29.26 16.54 4.52
C GLY A 508 29.86 17.56 3.56
N ARG A 509 29.82 18.84 3.95
CA ARG A 509 30.28 19.93 3.08
C ARG A 509 31.80 19.85 2.89
N SER A 510 32.28 20.07 1.66
CA SER A 510 33.71 20.35 1.41
C SER A 510 34.04 21.70 2.07
N PHE A 511 34.45 21.59 3.33
CA PHE A 511 34.37 22.67 4.30
C PHE A 511 35.40 23.79 4.04
N LYS A 512 36.54 23.47 3.42
CA LYS A 512 37.64 24.42 3.23
C LYS A 512 37.36 25.48 2.17
N GLU A 513 36.74 25.12 1.05
CA GLU A 513 36.50 26.07 -0.06
C GLU A 513 35.27 26.94 0.21
N ASN A 514 34.14 26.34 0.67
CA ASN A 514 32.90 27.08 0.94
C ASN A 514 33.05 28.18 2.01
N LEU A 515 33.79 27.93 3.10
CA LEU A 515 33.98 28.97 4.13
C LEU A 515 35.00 30.04 3.71
N GLN A 516 35.99 29.67 2.90
CA GLN A 516 37.06 30.58 2.50
C GLN A 516 36.64 31.47 1.32
N LEU A 517 35.77 30.97 0.44
CA LEU A 517 35.42 31.63 -0.82
C LEU A 517 33.97 32.13 -0.88
N GLY A 518 33.10 31.67 0.03
CA GLY A 518 31.64 31.82 -0.09
C GLY A 518 31.08 30.80 -1.08
#